data_AF-A0A7T5R4V7-F1
#
_entry.id   AF-A0A7T5R4V7-F1
#
_cell.length_a   1.000
_cell.length_b   1.000
_cell.length_c   1.000
_cell.angle_alpha   90.00
_cell.angle_beta   90.00
_cell.angle_gamma   90.00
#
_symmetry.space_group_name_H-M   'P 1'
#
loop_
_entity.id
_entity.type
_entity.pdbx_description
1 polymer ?
#
loop_
_entity_poly.entity_id
_entity_poly.type
_entity_poly.pdbx_seq_one_letter_code
_entity_poly.pdbx_strand_id
1 'polypeptide(L)'
;MAEQEDYARQHLLGSTGVPHYHGDLVRQVFMIASAAMLLGLPFYGDSLRLELPFVLVGGLVLIALAALTNPHAGTVMYASAIASGVGLAIYQTWALFSYDESTWTQFLLREVVALLFLVAFYFSMKTVRALIFHQIGKHEEAGEFDEPQAR
;
A
#
# COMPACT_ATOMS: atom_id res chain seq x y z
N MET A 1 -28.40 25.19 -18.77
CA MET A 1 -27.07 25.82 -18.87
C MET A 1 -26.34 25.80 -17.52
N ALA A 2 -26.97 26.19 -16.40
CA ALA A 2 -26.35 26.08 -15.05
C ALA A 2 -26.02 24.64 -14.61
N GLU A 3 -26.82 23.64 -15.02
CA GLU A 3 -26.63 22.23 -14.67
C GLU A 3 -25.44 21.57 -15.38
N GLN A 4 -25.08 22.07 -16.58
CA GLN A 4 -23.91 21.58 -17.33
C GLN A 4 -22.58 22.15 -16.78
N GLU A 5 -22.60 23.38 -16.25
CA GLU A 5 -21.44 23.96 -15.58
C GLU A 5 -21.15 23.27 -14.24
N ASP A 6 -22.19 22.83 -13.53
CA ASP A 6 -22.02 22.09 -12.28
C ASP A 6 -21.48 20.67 -12.52
N TYR A 7 -21.95 20.00 -13.58
CA TYR A 7 -21.40 18.73 -14.05
C TYR A 7 -19.91 18.84 -14.43
N ALA A 8 -19.53 19.91 -15.13
CA ALA A 8 -18.14 20.16 -15.51
C ALA A 8 -17.26 20.46 -14.28
N ARG A 9 -17.77 21.22 -13.31
CA ARG A 9 -17.05 21.50 -12.05
C ARG A 9 -16.89 20.27 -11.16
N GLN A 10 -17.90 19.42 -11.09
CA GLN A 10 -17.86 18.18 -10.31
C GLN A 10 -16.90 17.15 -10.93
N HIS A 11 -16.76 17.14 -12.27
CA HIS A 11 -15.78 16.32 -12.98
C HIS A 11 -14.35 16.89 -12.88
N LEU A 12 -14.20 18.23 -12.88
CA LEU A 12 -12.90 18.92 -12.69
C LEU A 12 -12.37 18.81 -11.24
N LEU A 13 -13.26 18.68 -10.26
CA LEU A 13 -12.94 18.37 -8.86
C LEU A 13 -12.89 16.86 -8.58
N GLY A 14 -13.02 16.04 -9.63
CA GLY A 14 -13.11 14.59 -9.56
C GLY A 14 -11.87 13.99 -8.93
N SER A 15 -11.99 13.50 -7.70
CA SER A 15 -11.23 12.34 -7.29
C SER A 15 -11.73 11.17 -8.15
N THR A 16 -11.19 11.06 -9.36
CA THR A 16 -11.40 9.95 -10.30
C THR A 16 -10.71 8.68 -9.78
N GLY A 17 -11.00 8.31 -8.53
CA GLY A 17 -10.60 7.04 -7.95
C GLY A 17 -11.76 6.09 -8.11
N VAL A 18 -11.48 4.88 -8.59
CA VAL A 18 -12.46 3.78 -8.57
C VAL A 18 -13.01 3.68 -7.14
N PRO A 19 -14.33 3.83 -6.92
CA PRO A 19 -14.89 3.81 -5.57
C PRO A 19 -14.39 2.58 -4.80
N HIS A 20 -13.87 2.79 -3.60
CA HIS A 20 -13.28 1.75 -2.72
C HIS A 20 -11.87 1.23 -3.07
N TYR A 21 -11.22 1.72 -4.12
CA TYR A 21 -9.81 1.42 -4.39
C TYR A 21 -8.88 2.29 -3.53
N HIS A 22 -8.03 1.66 -2.72
CA HIS A 22 -7.03 2.36 -1.89
C HIS A 22 -5.60 1.97 -2.28
N GLY A 23 -5.41 1.38 -3.47
CA GLY A 23 -4.09 0.94 -3.94
C GLY A 23 -3.11 2.10 -4.16
N ASP A 24 -3.58 3.29 -4.50
CA ASP A 24 -2.71 4.47 -4.62
C ASP A 24 -2.09 4.88 -3.28
N LEU A 25 -2.84 4.75 -2.18
CA LEU A 25 -2.31 5.00 -0.83
C LEU A 25 -1.28 3.94 -0.46
N VAL A 26 -1.58 2.67 -0.71
CA VAL A 26 -0.63 1.56 -0.47
C VAL A 26 0.66 1.78 -1.27
N ARG A 27 0.57 2.22 -2.53
CA ARG A 27 1.72 2.55 -3.38
C ARG A 27 2.59 3.62 -2.73
N GLN A 28 1.99 4.72 -2.26
CA GLN A 28 2.72 5.79 -1.58
C GLN A 28 3.38 5.32 -0.29
N VAL A 29 2.64 4.57 0.54
CA VAL A 29 3.17 4.06 1.81
C VAL A 29 4.32 3.07 1.58
N PHE A 30 4.25 2.19 0.57
CA PHE A 30 5.36 1.30 0.22
C PHE A 30 6.60 2.04 -0.27
N MET A 31 6.43 3.09 -1.09
CA MET A 31 7.56 3.93 -1.49
C MET A 31 8.21 4.62 -0.28
N ILE A 32 7.39 5.18 0.63
CA ILE A 32 7.88 5.84 1.85
C ILE A 32 8.55 4.82 2.78
N ALA A 33 7.97 3.63 2.95
CA ALA A 33 8.54 2.56 3.76
C ALA A 33 9.89 2.11 3.22
N SER A 34 10.01 1.85 1.91
CA SER A 34 11.30 1.51 1.28
C SER A 34 12.34 2.60 1.46
N ALA A 35 11.95 3.88 1.30
CA ALA A 35 12.84 5.00 1.54
C ALA A 35 13.27 5.08 3.01
N ALA A 36 12.35 4.95 3.96
CA ALA A 36 12.63 4.96 5.38
C ALA A 36 13.57 3.81 5.78
N MET A 37 13.37 2.60 5.23
CA MET A 37 14.24 1.46 5.46
C MET A 37 15.68 1.74 4.97
N LEU A 38 15.84 2.27 3.74
CA LEU A 38 17.15 2.59 3.18
C LEU A 38 17.84 3.76 3.91
N LEU A 39 17.10 4.81 4.27
CA LEU A 39 17.64 5.94 5.03
C LEU A 39 17.95 5.55 6.49
N GLY A 40 17.32 4.50 7.00
CA GLY A 40 17.58 3.93 8.32
C GLY A 40 18.89 3.13 8.41
N LEU A 41 19.42 2.61 7.29
CA LEU A 41 20.65 1.80 7.25
C LEU A 41 21.84 2.36 8.06
N PRO A 42 22.26 3.63 7.89
CA PRO A 42 23.43 4.15 8.59
C PRO A 42 23.30 4.12 10.12
N PHE A 43 22.08 4.02 10.66
CA PHE A 43 21.83 4.01 12.10
C PHE A 43 21.92 2.61 12.72
N TYR A 44 21.98 1.54 11.93
CA TYR A 44 22.03 0.16 12.45
C TYR A 44 23.43 -0.35 12.81
N GLY A 45 24.48 0.43 12.55
CA GLY A 45 25.84 0.21 13.09
C GLY A 45 26.32 -1.25 12.99
N ASP A 46 26.51 -1.88 14.15
CA ASP A 46 27.04 -3.25 14.27
C ASP A 46 26.04 -4.34 13.79
N SER A 47 24.74 -4.07 13.82
CA SER A 47 23.69 -4.98 13.33
C SER A 47 23.48 -4.91 11.82
N LEU A 48 24.18 -3.99 11.13
CA LEU A 48 24.03 -3.75 9.70
C LEU A 48 24.20 -5.02 8.86
N ARG A 49 25.11 -5.93 9.23
CA ARG A 49 25.32 -7.17 8.45
C ARG A 49 24.10 -8.08 8.43
N LEU A 50 23.34 -8.11 9.53
CA LEU A 50 22.13 -8.93 9.64
C LEU A 50 20.94 -8.25 8.97
N GLU A 51 20.81 -6.93 9.14
CA GLU A 51 19.63 -6.18 8.68
C GLU A 51 19.70 -5.76 7.21
N LEU A 52 20.90 -5.51 6.67
CA LEU A 52 21.10 -5.04 5.29
C LEU A 52 20.46 -5.93 4.21
N PRO A 53 20.59 -7.28 4.21
CA PRO A 53 19.93 -8.09 3.20
C PRO A 53 18.40 -7.99 3.29
N PHE A 54 17.84 -7.91 4.49
CA PHE A 54 16.40 -7.76 4.69
C PHE A 54 15.91 -6.40 4.22
N VAL A 55 16.62 -5.32 4.54
CA VAL A 55 16.26 -3.98 4.09
C VAL A 55 16.36 -3.84 2.58
N LEU A 56 17.43 -4.35 1.96
CA LEU A 56 17.59 -4.26 0.51
C LEU A 56 16.55 -5.11 -0.24
N VAL A 57 16.41 -6.38 0.11
CA VAL A 57 15.45 -7.28 -0.56
C VAL A 57 14.03 -6.84 -0.27
N GLY A 58 13.71 -6.52 0.99
CA GLY A 58 12.40 -6.02 1.39
C GLY A 58 12.06 -4.72 0.67
N GLY A 59 12.97 -3.76 0.63
CA GLY A 59 12.79 -2.49 -0.07
C GLY A 59 12.55 -2.67 -1.57
N LEU A 60 13.29 -3.57 -2.23
CA LEU A 60 13.08 -3.91 -3.64
C LEU A 60 11.72 -4.57 -3.88
N VAL A 61 11.33 -5.54 -3.05
CA VAL A 61 10.02 -6.19 -3.14
C VAL A 61 8.89 -5.16 -2.98
N LEU A 62 9.00 -4.25 -2.02
CA LEU A 62 8.00 -3.20 -1.81
C LEU A 62 7.90 -2.23 -2.99
N ILE A 63 9.02 -1.81 -3.58
CA ILE A 63 9.01 -0.94 -4.76
C ILE A 63 8.42 -1.69 -5.96
N ALA A 64 8.73 -2.97 -6.13
CA ALA A 64 8.13 -3.79 -7.18
C ALA A 64 6.60 -3.91 -7.01
N LEU A 65 6.12 -4.21 -5.80
CA LEU A 65 4.69 -4.25 -5.50
C LEU A 65 4.02 -2.89 -5.70
N ALA A 66 4.67 -1.81 -5.28
CA ALA A 66 4.20 -0.45 -5.48
C ALA A 66 4.04 -0.13 -6.98
N ALA A 67 5.04 -0.46 -7.80
CA ALA A 67 5.02 -0.24 -9.25
C ALA A 67 3.95 -1.09 -9.97
N LEU A 68 3.70 -2.30 -9.49
CA LEU A 68 2.73 -3.24 -10.07
C LEU A 68 1.29 -3.02 -9.56
N THR A 69 1.10 -2.17 -8.55
CA THR A 69 -0.21 -1.93 -7.94
C THR A 69 -1.15 -1.26 -8.94
N ASN A 70 -2.20 -1.98 -9.34
CA ASN A 70 -3.19 -1.56 -10.33
C ASN A 70 -4.59 -2.04 -9.88
N PRO A 71 -5.67 -1.27 -10.08
CA PRO A 71 -7.05 -1.67 -9.76
C PRO A 71 -7.52 -2.99 -10.37
N HIS A 72 -6.94 -3.42 -11.49
CA HIS A 72 -7.32 -4.68 -12.16
C HIS A 72 -6.48 -5.89 -11.72
N ALA A 73 -5.35 -5.67 -11.04
CA ALA A 73 -4.42 -6.73 -10.65
C ALA A 73 -4.70 -7.22 -9.23
N GLY A 74 -5.78 -7.97 -9.03
CA GLY A 74 -6.18 -8.49 -7.71
C GLY A 74 -5.07 -9.26 -6.99
N THR A 75 -4.29 -10.06 -7.71
CA THR A 75 -3.13 -10.80 -7.17
C THR A 75 -2.10 -9.88 -6.51
N VAL A 76 -1.84 -8.70 -7.09
CA VAL A 76 -0.88 -7.74 -6.55
C VAL A 76 -1.42 -7.09 -5.27
N MET A 77 -2.74 -6.90 -5.17
CA MET A 77 -3.36 -6.41 -3.94
C MET A 77 -3.23 -7.42 -2.79
N TYR A 78 -3.46 -8.70 -3.05
CA TYR A 78 -3.24 -9.76 -2.06
C TYR A 78 -1.77 -9.85 -1.66
N ALA A 79 -0.84 -9.81 -2.62
CA ALA A 79 0.58 -9.81 -2.35
C ALA A 79 1.00 -8.60 -1.50
N SER A 80 0.42 -7.43 -1.74
CA SER A 80 0.65 -6.22 -0.93
C SER A 80 0.13 -6.36 0.50
N ALA A 81 -1.05 -6.96 0.69
CA ALA A 81 -1.57 -7.25 2.03
C ALA A 81 -0.66 -8.24 2.80
N ILE A 82 -0.16 -9.28 2.12
CA ILE A 82 0.75 -10.25 2.74
C ILE A 82 2.09 -9.57 3.06
N ALA A 83 2.69 -8.86 2.11
CA ALA A 83 3.97 -8.19 2.30
C ALA A 83 3.91 -7.17 3.44
N SER A 84 2.84 -6.39 3.52
CA SER A 84 2.65 -5.42 4.61
C SER A 84 2.46 -6.08 5.98
N GLY A 85 1.70 -7.18 6.05
CA GLY A 85 1.53 -7.95 7.29
C GLY A 85 2.84 -8.59 7.76
N VAL A 86 3.61 -9.19 6.84
CA VAL A 86 4.93 -9.77 7.15
C VAL A 86 5.93 -8.69 7.58
N GLY A 87 5.97 -7.56 6.87
CA GLY A 87 6.83 -6.43 7.22
C GLY A 87 6.52 -5.88 8.61
N LEU A 88 5.23 -5.70 8.94
CA LEU A 88 4.79 -5.31 10.28
C LEU A 88 5.28 -6.30 11.35
N ALA A 89 5.05 -7.60 11.14
CA ALA A 89 5.44 -8.61 12.11
C ALA A 89 6.95 -8.62 12.36
N ILE A 90 7.77 -8.54 11.31
CA ILE A 90 9.24 -8.53 11.42
C ILE A 90 9.71 -7.28 12.18
N TYR A 91 9.31 -6.08 11.72
CA TYR A 91 9.80 -4.84 12.30
C TYR A 91 9.32 -4.62 13.74
N GLN A 92 8.07 -4.99 14.06
CA GLN A 92 7.58 -4.93 15.43
C GLN A 92 8.32 -5.91 16.34
N THR A 93 8.55 -7.13 15.85
CA THR A 93 9.28 -8.15 16.63
C THR A 93 10.70 -7.67 16.91
N TRP A 94 11.42 -7.14 15.91
CA TRP A 94 12.77 -6.61 16.11
C TRP A 94 12.81 -5.38 17.02
N ALA A 95 11.81 -4.50 16.95
CA ALA A 95 11.72 -3.35 17.84
C ALA A 95 11.60 -3.80 19.31
N LEU A 96 10.78 -4.82 19.59
CA LEU A 96 10.55 -5.31 20.95
C LEU A 96 11.67 -6.24 21.46
N PHE A 97 12.17 -7.15 20.63
CA PHE A 97 13.19 -8.11 21.04
C PHE A 97 14.54 -7.45 21.31
N SER A 98 14.88 -6.42 20.54
CA SER A 98 16.12 -5.68 20.72
C SER A 98 15.92 -4.42 21.58
N TYR A 99 14.81 -4.29 22.31
CA TYR A 99 14.51 -3.06 23.06
C TYR A 99 15.61 -2.69 24.07
N ASP A 100 16.14 -3.67 24.79
CA ASP A 100 17.17 -3.45 25.82
C ASP A 100 18.58 -3.22 25.23
N GLU A 101 18.83 -3.70 24.01
CA GLU A 101 20.15 -3.62 23.34
C GLU A 101 20.23 -2.49 22.31
N SER A 102 19.08 -1.99 21.84
CA SER A 102 19.01 -0.99 20.77
C SER A 102 19.20 0.41 21.31
N THR A 103 19.84 1.26 20.49
CA THR A 103 19.78 2.70 20.75
C THR A 103 18.35 3.21 20.56
N TRP A 104 17.99 4.28 21.27
CA TRP A 104 16.68 4.92 21.13
C TRP A 104 16.34 5.26 19.66
N THR A 105 17.35 5.66 18.88
CA THR A 105 17.21 5.94 17.44
C THR A 105 16.85 4.71 16.62
N GLN A 106 17.50 3.56 16.87
CA GLN A 106 17.21 2.31 16.16
C GLN A 106 15.81 1.80 16.49
N PHE A 107 15.42 1.87 17.77
CA PHE A 107 14.06 1.52 18.20
C PHE A 107 13.02 2.38 17.48
N LEU A 108 13.20 3.70 17.48
CA LEU A 108 12.27 4.62 16.83
C LEU A 108 12.17 4.39 15.32
N LEU A 109 13.30 4.13 14.65
CA LEU A 109 13.31 3.80 13.21
C LEU A 109 12.51 2.53 12.91
N ARG A 110 12.72 1.46 13.69
CA ARG A 110 11.97 0.21 13.51
C ARG A 110 10.48 0.40 13.78
N GLU A 111 10.13 1.15 14.81
CA GLU A 111 8.73 1.45 15.16
C GLU A 111 8.05 2.28 14.07
N VAL A 112 8.71 3.31 13.53
CA VAL A 112 8.17 4.12 12.41
C VAL A 112 7.93 3.25 11.18
N VAL A 113 8.87 2.37 10.84
CA VAL A 113 8.70 1.44 9.71
C VAL A 113 7.56 0.46 9.97
N ALA A 114 7.44 -0.08 11.19
CA ALA A 114 6.33 -0.94 11.58
C ALA A 114 4.97 -0.23 11.43
N LEU A 115 4.87 1.04 11.86
CA LEU A 115 3.66 1.84 11.70
C LEU A 115 3.31 2.08 10.23
N LEU A 116 4.30 2.34 9.36
CA LEU A 116 4.06 2.43 7.91
C LEU A 116 3.50 1.11 7.37
N PHE A 117 4.04 -0.03 7.79
CA PHE A 117 3.50 -1.33 7.42
C PHE A 117 2.09 -1.59 7.95
N LEU A 118 1.77 -1.14 9.17
CA LEU A 118 0.42 -1.23 9.73
C LEU A 118 -0.58 -0.43 8.89
N VAL A 119 -0.23 0.80 8.50
CA VAL A 119 -1.05 1.64 7.64
C VAL A 119 -1.24 0.99 6.27
N ALA A 120 -0.16 0.49 5.67
CA ALA A 120 -0.23 -0.22 4.39
C ALA A 120 -1.14 -1.45 4.50
N PHE A 121 -1.01 -2.25 5.56
CA PHE A 121 -1.81 -3.44 5.79
C PHE A 121 -3.30 -3.10 5.89
N TYR A 122 -3.65 -2.07 6.65
CA TYR A 122 -5.04 -1.62 6.78
C TYR A 122 -5.66 -1.26 5.41
N PHE A 123 -4.97 -0.46 4.61
CA PHE A 123 -5.48 -0.05 3.29
C PHE A 123 -5.46 -1.18 2.26
N SER A 124 -4.45 -2.06 2.30
CA SER A 124 -4.43 -3.27 1.47
C SER A 124 -5.61 -4.18 1.81
N MET A 125 -5.92 -4.39 3.09
CA MET A 125 -7.08 -5.19 3.52
C MET A 125 -8.41 -4.54 3.14
N LYS A 126 -8.53 -3.21 3.23
CA LYS A 126 -9.72 -2.49 2.76
C LYS A 126 -9.96 -2.70 1.26
N THR A 127 -8.88 -2.71 0.48
CA THR A 127 -8.91 -2.93 -0.96
C THR A 127 -9.24 -4.37 -1.31
N VAL A 128 -8.60 -5.34 -0.63
CA VAL A 128 -8.92 -6.77 -0.76
C VAL A 128 -10.38 -7.04 -0.43
N ARG A 129 -10.91 -6.44 0.65
CA ARG A 129 -12.33 -6.57 1.01
C ARG A 129 -13.24 -6.08 -0.11
N ALA A 130 -12.94 -4.92 -0.70
CA ALA A 130 -13.74 -4.39 -1.80
C ALA A 130 -13.65 -5.25 -3.08
N LEU A 131 -12.50 -5.89 -3.32
CA LEU A 131 -12.35 -6.88 -4.39
C LEU A 131 -13.19 -8.15 -4.13
N ILE A 132 -13.22 -8.66 -2.88
CA ILE A 132 -14.07 -9.79 -2.50
C ILE A 132 -15.56 -9.48 -2.69
N PHE A 133 -15.98 -8.24 -2.38
CA PHE A 133 -17.34 -7.77 -2.63
C PHE A 133 -17.62 -7.42 -4.10
N HIS A 134 -16.70 -7.72 -5.03
CA HIS A 134 -16.82 -7.43 -6.47
C HIS A 134 -17.15 -5.96 -6.77
N GLN A 135 -16.76 -5.05 -5.88
CA GLN A 135 -16.91 -3.59 -6.06
C GLN A 135 -15.81 -3.01 -6.96
N ILE A 136 -14.73 -3.78 -7.19
CA ILE A 136 -13.54 -3.38 -7.94
C ILE A 136 -13.14 -4.56 -8.84
N GLY A 137 -12.63 -4.29 -10.04
CA GLY A 137 -12.11 -5.32 -10.94
C GLY A 137 -13.09 -5.84 -11.99
N LYS A 138 -14.29 -5.25 -12.09
CA LYS A 138 -15.15 -5.48 -13.27
C LYS A 138 -14.50 -4.83 -14.49
N HIS A 139 -14.30 -5.61 -15.55
CA HIS A 139 -14.16 -5.04 -16.88
C HIS A 139 -15.54 -4.54 -17.29
N GLU A 140 -15.65 -3.29 -17.73
CA GLU A 140 -16.85 -2.87 -18.47
C GLU A 140 -16.90 -3.76 -19.72
N GLU A 141 -17.78 -4.78 -19.71
CA GLU A 141 -18.07 -5.55 -20.90
C GLU A 141 -18.84 -4.64 -21.85
N ALA A 142 -18.34 -4.50 -23.09
CA ALA A 142 -19.01 -3.74 -24.14
C ALA A 142 -20.39 -4.36 -24.43
N GLY A 143 -21.41 -3.83 -23.77
CA GLY A 143 -22.79 -4.35 -23.80
C GLY A 143 -23.64 -3.99 -22.56
N GLU A 144 -23.04 -3.52 -21.45
CA GLU A 144 -23.80 -3.17 -20.22
C GLU A 144 -24.71 -1.93 -20.38
N PHE A 145 -24.58 -1.17 -21.48
CA PHE A 145 -25.44 -0.03 -21.81
C PHE A 145 -26.46 -0.31 -22.94
N ASP A 146 -26.44 -1.52 -23.53
CA ASP A 146 -27.38 -1.93 -24.57
C ASP A 146 -28.53 -2.76 -23.99
N GLU A 147 -29.14 -2.30 -22.89
CA GLU A 147 -30.48 -2.76 -22.56
C GLU A 147 -31.46 -2.13 -23.56
N PRO A 148 -32.11 -2.91 -24.46
CA PRO A 148 -33.22 -2.37 -25.22
C PRO A 148 -34.30 -2.06 -24.19
N GLN A 149 -34.66 -0.78 -24.06
CA GLN A 149 -35.84 -0.37 -23.32
C GLN A 149 -37.04 -1.11 -23.92
N ALA A 150 -37.39 -2.23 -23.29
CA ALA A 150 -38.48 -3.07 -23.70
C ALA A 150 -39.79 -2.45 -23.17
N ARG A 151 -40.48 -1.80 -24.12
CA ARG A 151 -41.88 -1.36 -24.13
C ARG A 151 -42.21 0.01 -23.55
#